data_AF-A0A7Z9PZ11-F1
#
_entry.id   AF-A0A7Z9PZ11-F1
#
_cell.length_a   1.000
_cell.length_b   1.000
_cell.length_c   1.000
_cell.angle_alpha   90.00
_cell.angle_beta   90.00
_cell.angle_gamma   90.00
#
_symmetry.space_group_name_H-M   'P 1'
#
loop_
_entity.id
_entity.type
_entity.pdbx_description
1 polymer ?
#
loop_
_entity_poly.entity_id
_entity_poly.type
_entity_poly.pdbx_seq_one_letter_code
_entity_poly.pdbx_strand_id
1 'polypeptide(L)'
;MATLLREFDAACDITEVLGMDDIHNPHCQVQEAQELAAQAFGARRTQFLVGGSTVGNQAMFLANLGPEDLVLLPPNCHRSVFSALLLCGARAQPFLTDFDEVLLTFRPP
;
A
#
# COMPACT_ATOMS: atom_id res chain seq x y z
N MET A 1 -17.19 -24.21 -9.31
CA MET A 1 -15.73 -24.16 -9.12
C MET A 1 -14.96 -24.51 -10.39
N ALA A 2 -15.36 -25.53 -11.17
CA ALA A 2 -14.65 -25.97 -12.39
C ALA A 2 -14.67 -24.98 -13.59
N THR A 3 -15.45 -23.91 -13.55
CA THR A 3 -15.57 -22.95 -14.66
C THR A 3 -14.65 -21.73 -14.51
N LEU A 4 -14.21 -21.40 -13.29
CA LEU A 4 -13.43 -20.17 -13.02
C LEU A 4 -11.96 -20.28 -13.47
N LEU A 5 -11.44 -21.51 -13.58
CA LEU A 5 -10.05 -21.76 -13.99
C LEU A 5 -9.85 -21.74 -15.51
N ARG A 6 -10.91 -21.59 -16.32
CA ARG A 6 -10.76 -21.58 -17.79
C ARG A 6 -10.15 -20.28 -18.34
N GLU A 7 -10.18 -19.21 -17.55
CA GLU A 7 -9.59 -17.90 -17.92
C GLU A 7 -8.18 -17.71 -17.33
N PHE A 8 -7.73 -18.62 -16.46
CA PHE A 8 -6.39 -18.57 -15.90
C PHE A 8 -5.42 -19.29 -16.84
N ASP A 9 -4.65 -18.52 -17.60
CA ASP A 9 -3.53 -19.08 -18.34
C ASP A 9 -2.40 -19.41 -17.36
N ALA A 10 -2.25 -20.71 -17.05
CA ALA A 10 -1.19 -21.19 -16.18
C ALA A 10 0.22 -20.84 -16.71
N ALA A 11 0.36 -20.53 -18.00
CA ALA A 11 1.61 -20.03 -18.54
C ALA A 11 2.01 -18.64 -18.02
N CYS A 12 1.06 -17.88 -17.46
CA CYS A 12 1.33 -16.57 -16.84
C CYS A 12 1.70 -16.66 -15.35
N ASP A 13 1.51 -17.82 -14.71
CA ASP A 13 1.87 -18.04 -13.30
C ASP A 13 3.34 -18.42 -13.18
N ILE A 14 4.20 -17.41 -13.36
CA ILE A 14 5.65 -17.56 -13.36
C ILE A 14 6.22 -16.79 -12.17
N THR A 15 7.20 -17.38 -11.51
CA THR A 15 8.01 -16.70 -10.48
C THR A 15 9.16 -15.92 -11.12
N GLU A 16 10.02 -15.34 -10.29
CA GLU A 16 11.30 -14.70 -10.64
C GLU A 16 12.35 -15.71 -11.19
N VAL A 17 12.02 -16.40 -12.28
CA VAL A 17 12.91 -17.30 -13.01
C VAL A 17 13.90 -16.53 -13.88
N LEU A 18 14.98 -17.20 -14.30
CA LEU A 18 16.01 -16.60 -15.15
C LEU A 18 15.39 -16.00 -16.44
N GLY A 19 15.56 -14.69 -16.62
CA GLY A 19 15.01 -13.94 -17.76
C GLY A 19 13.70 -13.20 -17.47
N MET A 20 13.14 -13.36 -16.26
CA MET A 20 12.01 -12.57 -15.76
C MET A 20 12.49 -11.56 -14.70
N ASP A 21 11.81 -10.42 -14.62
CA ASP A 21 12.11 -9.38 -13.61
C ASP A 21 11.62 -9.80 -12.22
N ASP A 22 12.16 -9.14 -11.18
CA ASP A 22 11.74 -9.30 -9.78
C ASP A 22 10.94 -8.08 -9.33
N ILE A 23 9.69 -8.28 -8.94
CA ILE A 23 8.81 -7.19 -8.48
C ILE A 23 9.32 -6.50 -7.20
N HIS A 24 10.06 -7.21 -6.35
CA HIS A 24 10.58 -6.68 -5.09
C HIS A 24 11.87 -5.89 -5.28
N ASN A 25 12.59 -6.15 -6.37
CA ASN A 25 13.83 -5.47 -6.73
C ASN A 25 13.93 -5.33 -8.26
N PRO A 26 13.11 -4.47 -8.87
CA PRO A 26 12.95 -4.44 -10.32
C PRO A 26 14.12 -3.75 -11.01
N HIS A 27 14.62 -4.34 -12.10
CA HIS A 27 15.72 -3.81 -12.93
C HIS A 27 15.41 -3.79 -14.43
N CYS A 28 14.26 -4.32 -14.87
CA CYS A 28 13.88 -4.36 -16.29
C CYS A 28 12.41 -4.01 -16.53
N GLN A 29 11.57 -4.94 -16.99
CA GLN A 29 10.22 -4.62 -17.46
C GLN A 29 9.31 -4.08 -16.35
N VAL A 30 9.47 -4.54 -15.11
CA VAL A 30 8.68 -4.06 -13.98
C VAL A 30 9.12 -2.65 -13.60
N GLN A 31 10.42 -2.35 -13.69
CA GLN A 31 10.92 -1.00 -13.47
C GLN A 31 10.35 -0.01 -14.49
N GLU A 32 10.40 -0.34 -15.78
CA GLU A 32 9.83 0.49 -16.84
C GLU A 32 8.33 0.71 -16.62
N ALA A 33 7.58 -0.34 -16.27
CA ALA A 33 6.15 -0.24 -15.97
C ALA A 33 5.87 0.69 -14.78
N GLN A 34 6.69 0.62 -13.72
CA GLN A 34 6.59 1.52 -12.57
C GLN A 34 6.93 2.98 -12.93
N GLU A 35 7.91 3.21 -13.80
CA GLU A 35 8.27 4.55 -14.29
C GLU A 35 7.14 5.16 -15.14
N LEU A 36 6.54 4.38 -16.04
CA LEU A 36 5.37 4.80 -16.81
C LEU A 36 4.17 5.09 -15.91
N ALA A 37 3.93 4.26 -14.90
CA ALA A 37 2.88 4.51 -13.92
C ALA A 37 3.15 5.80 -13.12
N ALA A 38 4.39 6.05 -12.71
CA ALA A 38 4.76 7.30 -12.03
C ALA A 38 4.45 8.53 -12.89
N GLN A 39 4.76 8.48 -14.19
CA GLN A 39 4.42 9.54 -15.13
C GLN A 39 2.90 9.70 -15.27
N ALA A 40 2.15 8.61 -15.43
CA ALA A 40 0.70 8.64 -15.60
C ALA A 40 -0.03 9.22 -14.38
N PHE A 41 0.43 8.92 -13.17
CA PHE A 41 -0.16 9.40 -11.92
C PHE A 41 0.45 10.70 -11.39
N GLY A 42 1.44 11.28 -12.08
CA GLY A 42 2.12 12.49 -11.64
C GLY A 42 2.94 12.33 -10.35
N ALA A 43 3.41 11.11 -10.06
CA ALA A 43 4.18 10.79 -8.87
C ALA A 43 5.69 10.85 -9.15
N ARG A 44 6.49 11.14 -8.11
CA ARG A 44 7.96 11.06 -8.21
C ARG A 44 8.44 9.61 -8.41
N ARG A 45 7.78 8.65 -7.76
CA ARG A 45 8.05 7.20 -7.86
C ARG A 45 6.75 6.44 -7.63
N THR A 46 6.62 5.31 -8.31
CA THR A 46 5.54 4.34 -8.12
C THR A 46 6.15 2.98 -7.83
N GLN A 47 5.52 2.23 -6.92
CA GLN A 47 5.85 0.83 -6.63
C GLN A 47 4.62 -0.04 -6.78
N PHE A 48 4.77 -1.20 -7.41
CA PHE A 48 3.68 -2.16 -7.56
C PHE A 48 3.57 -3.03 -6.31
N LEU A 49 2.33 -3.35 -5.94
CA LEU A 49 2.01 -4.05 -4.70
C LEU A 49 1.04 -5.20 -5.00
N VAL A 50 1.37 -6.39 -4.53
CA VAL A 50 0.53 -7.60 -4.71
C VAL A 50 -0.41 -7.88 -3.53
N GLY A 51 -0.17 -7.23 -2.38
CA GLY A 51 -0.99 -7.39 -1.17
C GLY A 51 -2.05 -6.29 -0.95
N GLY A 52 -2.38 -5.55 -2.02
CA GLY A 52 -3.31 -4.42 -1.98
C GLY A 52 -2.85 -3.25 -1.12
N SER A 53 -3.76 -2.31 -0.86
CA SER A 53 -3.46 -1.06 -0.13
C SER A 53 -3.00 -1.27 1.32
N THR A 54 -3.29 -2.42 1.93
CA THR A 54 -2.80 -2.75 3.28
C THR A 54 -1.28 -2.84 3.30
N VAL A 55 -0.68 -3.58 2.36
CA VAL A 55 0.78 -3.66 2.24
C VAL A 55 1.38 -2.31 1.85
N GLY A 56 0.68 -1.52 1.03
CA GLY A 56 1.11 -0.16 0.69
C GLY A 56 1.23 0.76 1.90
N ASN A 57 0.21 0.78 2.76
CA ASN A 57 0.26 1.55 4.01
C ASN A 57 1.39 1.05 4.92
N GLN A 58 1.52 -0.27 5.09
CA GLN A 58 2.58 -0.84 5.92
C GLN A 58 3.98 -0.49 5.41
N ALA A 59 4.22 -0.66 4.11
CA ALA A 59 5.49 -0.31 3.48
C ALA A 59 5.81 1.18 3.64
N MET A 60 4.82 2.06 3.40
CA MET A 60 4.97 3.50 3.56
C MET A 60 5.39 3.87 4.99
N PHE A 61 4.74 3.33 6.02
CA PHE A 61 5.07 3.66 7.41
C PHE A 61 6.38 3.01 7.86
N LEU A 62 6.60 1.72 7.58
CA LEU A 62 7.82 1.00 8.00
C LEU A 62 9.09 1.54 7.33
N ALA A 63 8.98 2.10 6.12
CA ALA A 63 10.12 2.70 5.44
C ALA A 63 10.52 4.07 6.02
N ASN A 64 9.64 4.74 6.78
CA ASN A 64 9.82 6.14 7.18
C ASN A 64 9.78 6.37 8.70
N LEU A 65 9.32 5.41 9.49
CA LEU A 65 9.13 5.57 10.93
C LEU A 65 9.96 4.58 11.74
N GLY A 66 10.36 5.00 12.92
CA GLY A 66 10.91 4.17 13.99
C GLY A 66 10.04 4.17 15.25
N PRO A 67 10.48 3.45 16.30
CA PRO A 67 9.80 3.43 17.58
C PRO A 67 9.66 4.81 18.19
N GLU A 68 8.52 5.08 18.85
CA GLU A 68 8.13 6.34 19.49
C GLU A 68 7.93 7.55 18.56
N ASP A 69 8.13 7.42 17.24
CA ASP A 69 7.80 8.48 16.30
C ASP A 69 6.31 8.84 16.37
N LEU A 70 6.01 10.13 16.29
CA LEU A 70 4.64 10.66 16.37
C LEU A 70 4.06 10.91 14.98
N VAL A 71 2.89 10.33 14.72
CA VAL A 71 2.20 10.43 13.44
C VAL A 71 0.85 11.11 13.61
N LEU A 72 0.68 12.24 12.94
CA LEU A 72 -0.58 12.97 12.88
C LEU A 72 -1.55 12.28 11.91
N LEU A 73 -2.70 11.83 12.41
CA LEU A 73 -3.69 11.12 11.59
C LEU A 73 -5.13 11.37 12.06
N PRO A 74 -6.14 11.27 11.16
CA PRO A 74 -7.53 11.33 11.58
C PRO A 74 -7.96 10.02 12.23
N PRO A 75 -8.90 10.04 13.19
CA PRO A 75 -9.33 8.83 13.91
C PRO A 75 -10.07 7.82 13.01
N ASN A 76 -10.58 8.26 11.86
CA ASN A 76 -11.28 7.42 10.88
C ASN A 76 -10.35 6.74 9.86
N CYS A 77 -9.04 6.72 10.09
CA CYS A 77 -8.08 6.00 9.25
C CYS A 77 -8.44 4.52 9.08
N HIS A 78 -8.07 3.95 7.93
CA HIS A 78 -8.25 2.52 7.68
C HIS A 78 -7.44 1.68 8.69
N ARG A 79 -7.97 0.53 9.10
CA ARG A 79 -7.35 -0.36 10.10
C ARG A 79 -5.87 -0.69 9.79
N SER A 80 -5.51 -0.78 8.50
CA SER A 80 -4.12 -1.04 8.09
C SER A 80 -3.12 0.05 8.50
N VAL A 81 -3.57 1.30 8.67
CA VAL A 81 -2.72 2.40 9.18
C VAL A 81 -2.34 2.12 10.64
N PHE A 82 -3.33 1.82 11.48
CA PHE A 82 -3.08 1.49 12.89
C PHE A 82 -2.23 0.22 13.04
N SER A 83 -2.47 -0.80 12.21
CA SER A 83 -1.60 -1.99 12.17
C SER A 83 -0.16 -1.64 11.80
N ALA A 84 0.05 -0.71 10.86
CA ALA A 84 1.38 -0.29 10.46
C ALA A 84 2.11 0.47 11.59
N LEU A 85 1.42 1.38 12.29
CA LEU A 85 1.99 2.07 13.46
C LEU A 85 2.39 1.11 14.57
N LEU A 86 1.56 0.10 14.83
CA LEU A 86 1.89 -0.95 15.79
C LEU A 86 3.16 -1.71 15.38
N LEU A 87 3.33 -2.04 14.10
CA LEU A 87 4.54 -2.69 13.59
C LEU A 87 5.79 -1.80 13.70
N CYS A 88 5.63 -0.49 13.54
CA CYS A 88 6.73 0.47 13.68
C CYS A 88 7.11 0.74 15.15
N GLY A 89 6.21 0.45 16.10
CA GLY A 89 6.32 0.98 17.46
C GLY A 89 6.06 2.48 17.55
N ALA A 90 5.39 3.06 16.56
CA ALA A 90 5.11 4.48 16.46
C ALA A 90 3.82 4.86 17.20
N ARG A 91 3.67 6.14 17.56
CA ARG A 91 2.54 6.68 18.31
C ARG A 91 1.62 7.51 17.41
N ALA A 92 0.33 7.21 17.48
CA ALA A 92 -0.68 8.04 16.83
C ALA A 92 -0.94 9.31 17.65
N GLN A 93 -0.91 10.47 16.98
CA GLN A 93 -1.47 11.71 17.46
C GLN A 93 -2.73 12.01 16.64
N PRO A 94 -3.93 11.76 17.18
CA PRO A 94 -5.17 12.05 16.47
C PRO A 94 -5.35 13.56 16.25
N PHE A 95 -5.80 13.96 15.07
CA PHE A 95 -6.45 15.26 14.88
C PHE A 95 -7.95 15.07 14.65
N LEU A 96 -8.75 15.80 15.41
CA LEU A 96 -10.20 15.70 15.38
C LEU A 96 -10.76 16.82 14.51
N THR A 97 -11.63 16.44 13.58
CA THR A 97 -12.47 17.34 12.79
C THR A 97 -13.85 17.44 13.44
N ASP A 98 -14.81 18.09 12.77
CA ASP A 98 -16.20 18.09 13.22
C ASP A 98 -16.75 16.66 13.25
N PHE A 99 -17.40 16.31 14.35
CA PHE A 99 -18.10 15.04 14.47
C PHE A 99 -19.41 15.08 13.69
N ASP A 100 -19.61 14.11 12.81
CA ASP A 100 -20.85 13.95 12.06
C ASP A 100 -21.79 13.02 12.84
N GLU A 101 -22.84 13.60 13.42
CA GLU A 101 -23.83 12.85 14.22
C GLU A 101 -24.65 11.85 13.39
N VAL A 102 -24.76 12.06 12.07
CA VAL A 102 -25.51 11.16 11.19
C VAL A 102 -24.67 9.93 10.86
N LEU A 103 -23.39 10.13 10.56
CA LEU A 103 -22.45 9.06 10.20
C LEU A 103 -21.73 8.45 11.42
N LEU A 104 -21.92 9.03 12.61
CA LEU A 104 -21.27 8.64 13.86
C LEU A 104 -19.73 8.57 13.73
N THR A 105 -19.15 9.52 12.99
CA THR A 105 -17.72 9.57 12.70
C THR A 105 -17.22 11.00 12.56
N PHE A 106 -15.91 11.18 12.70
CA PHE A 106 -15.27 12.45 12.39
C PHE A 106 -15.22 12.66 10.89
N ARG A 107 -15.54 13.88 10.42
CA ARG A 107 -15.50 14.23 9.01
C ARG A 107 -14.09 14.09 8.45
N PRO A 108 -13.91 13.70 7.18
CA PRO A 108 -12.61 13.82 6.54
C PRO A 108 -12.11 15.27 6.62
N PRO A 109 -10.79 15.48 6.73
CA PRO A 109 -10.20 16.81 6.61
C PRO A 109 -10.51 17.47 5.26
#